data_AF-A0A6B8MWI0-F1
#
_entry.id   AF-A0A6B8MWI0-F1
#
_cell.length_a   1.000
_cell.length_b   1.000
_cell.length_c   1.000
_cell.angle_alpha   90.00
_cell.angle_beta   90.00
_cell.angle_gamma   90.00
#
_symmetry.space_group_name_H-M   'P 1'
#
loop_
_entity.id
_entity.type
_entity.pdbx_description
1 polymer ?
#
loop_
_entity_poly.entity_id
_entity_poly.type
_entity_poly.pdbx_seq_one_letter_code
_entity_poly.pdbx_strand_id
1 'polypeptide(L)'
;MAQIPPLLESGIVIGGDLEEDKWIVIPYDEMNVSAKCNFPKIVHTGYKGLVYGDVLPTYWDNVAYPNEPFMPDESPGEFVTTGKESTIWAGNGSSTVAMGEQSQIIIGINYSPEDEEEHSINGCKAFTLGDSSNVRFKNPPGRDNLLITAGVDSYIDLGEATKSVGIVAGDNNTLYARDSDDNVAIATGDNCEVIAETTNNTVVITGENSRAAVGENGIIFASRILESFTIGERGVASVVWHDGERNRLKVIYEGEDGIEAGRYYKIDENGEVIEL
;
A
#
# COMPACT_ATOMS: atom_id res chain seq x y z
N MET A 1 5.89 -34.25 -14.34
CA MET A 1 6.94 -33.30 -14.75
C MET A 1 6.49 -31.97 -14.18
N ALA A 2 7.16 -31.44 -13.15
CA ALA A 2 6.74 -30.20 -12.51
C ALA A 2 6.84 -29.07 -13.53
N GLN A 3 5.71 -28.43 -13.86
CA GLN A 3 5.73 -27.19 -14.64
C GLN A 3 6.36 -26.15 -13.73
N ILE A 4 7.61 -25.81 -14.03
CA ILE A 4 8.27 -24.61 -13.54
C ILE A 4 7.41 -23.45 -14.06
N PRO A 5 6.79 -22.61 -13.21
CA PRO A 5 5.99 -21.49 -13.68
C PRO A 5 6.83 -20.63 -14.64
N PRO A 6 6.23 -20.06 -15.71
CA PRO A 6 6.96 -19.25 -16.71
C PRO A 6 7.75 -18.08 -16.12
N LEU A 7 7.47 -17.73 -14.86
CA LEU A 7 8.16 -16.75 -14.01
C LEU A 7 9.61 -17.14 -13.65
N LEU A 8 10.03 -18.38 -13.89
CA LEU A 8 11.37 -18.90 -13.54
C LEU A 8 12.29 -19.08 -14.76
N GLU A 9 11.83 -18.73 -15.97
CA GLU A 9 12.70 -18.68 -17.14
C GLU A 9 13.74 -17.56 -16.93
N SER A 10 15.02 -17.93 -16.83
CA SER A 10 16.18 -17.02 -16.62
C SER A 10 16.39 -16.49 -15.19
N GLY A 11 15.90 -17.19 -14.15
CA GLY A 11 16.07 -16.77 -12.74
C GLY A 11 16.91 -17.71 -11.86
N ILE A 12 17.30 -17.21 -10.68
CA ILE A 12 17.88 -17.99 -9.57
C ILE A 12 16.77 -18.47 -8.65
N VAL A 13 16.78 -19.75 -8.28
CA VAL A 13 15.92 -20.29 -7.21
C VAL A 13 16.74 -20.52 -5.96
N ILE A 14 16.28 -19.98 -4.84
CA ILE A 14 16.85 -20.19 -3.51
C ILE A 14 15.84 -21.03 -2.74
N GLY A 15 16.21 -22.25 -2.32
CA GLY A 15 15.34 -23.14 -1.56
C GLY A 15 16.03 -23.76 -0.35
N GLY A 16 15.23 -24.37 0.53
CA GLY A 16 15.69 -25.04 1.76
C GLY A 16 15.43 -24.21 3.02
N ASP A 17 16.21 -24.44 4.07
CA ASP A 17 16.18 -23.64 5.30
C ASP A 17 17.33 -22.64 5.30
N LEU A 18 17.02 -21.35 5.16
CA LEU A 18 18.02 -20.33 5.47
C LEU A 18 18.07 -20.16 6.99
N GLU A 19 19.28 -19.99 7.53
CA GLU A 19 19.45 -19.56 8.90
C GLU A 19 18.90 -18.13 9.06
N GLU A 20 18.22 -17.85 10.16
CA GLU A 20 17.49 -16.61 10.42
C GLU A 20 18.35 -15.34 10.28
N ASP A 21 19.68 -15.44 10.42
CA ASP A 21 20.64 -14.33 10.36
C ASP A 21 21.37 -14.19 9.02
N LYS A 22 21.08 -15.03 8.01
CA LYS A 22 21.79 -15.03 6.73
C LYS A 22 21.05 -14.29 5.64
N TRP A 23 21.76 -13.37 4.99
CA TRP A 23 21.28 -12.61 3.83
C TRP A 23 21.95 -13.10 2.55
N ILE A 24 21.18 -13.14 1.47
CA ILE A 24 21.68 -13.40 0.12
C ILE A 24 21.67 -12.10 -0.67
N VAL A 25 22.80 -11.75 -1.27
CA VAL A 25 22.94 -10.55 -2.09
C VAL A 25 23.09 -10.93 -3.56
N ILE A 26 22.22 -10.38 -4.41
CA ILE A 26 22.19 -10.61 -5.85
C ILE A 26 22.54 -9.29 -6.57
N PRO A 27 23.73 -9.20 -7.19
CA PRO A 27 24.22 -7.96 -7.79
C PRO A 27 24.06 -7.87 -9.31
N TYR A 28 23.19 -8.67 -9.90
CA TYR A 28 23.04 -8.77 -11.36
C TYR A 28 21.82 -7.99 -11.84
N ASP A 29 21.99 -7.19 -12.89
CA ASP A 29 20.89 -6.52 -13.56
C ASP A 29 19.96 -7.55 -14.21
N GLU A 30 18.65 -7.26 -14.22
CA GLU A 30 17.59 -8.03 -14.86
C GLU A 30 17.48 -9.49 -14.38
N MET A 31 18.12 -9.82 -13.25
CA MET A 31 18.09 -11.16 -12.68
C MET A 31 16.80 -11.36 -11.89
N ASN A 32 16.06 -12.40 -12.24
CA ASN A 32 14.90 -12.83 -11.47
C ASN A 32 15.36 -13.76 -10.34
N VAL A 33 14.78 -13.59 -9.15
CA VAL A 33 15.09 -14.41 -7.98
C VAL A 33 13.79 -14.91 -7.38
N SER A 34 13.69 -16.22 -7.15
CA SER A 34 12.56 -16.83 -6.45
C SER A 34 13.04 -17.47 -5.16
N ALA A 35 12.46 -17.01 -4.04
CA ALA A 35 12.71 -17.54 -2.72
C ALA A 35 11.62 -18.57 -2.37
N LYS A 36 12.07 -19.80 -2.13
CA LYS A 36 11.29 -20.98 -1.74
C LYS A 36 11.93 -21.67 -0.55
N CYS A 37 12.19 -20.87 0.48
CA CYS A 37 12.91 -21.27 1.68
C CYS A 37 12.26 -20.69 2.93
N ASN A 38 12.50 -21.31 4.09
CA ASN A 38 12.20 -20.70 5.38
C ASN A 38 13.11 -19.49 5.63
N PHE A 39 12.55 -18.44 6.23
CA PHE A 39 13.21 -17.15 6.51
C PHE A 39 13.92 -16.53 5.29
N PRO A 40 13.21 -16.27 4.17
CA PRO A 40 13.85 -15.74 2.98
C PRO A 40 14.33 -14.31 3.22
N LYS A 41 15.65 -14.06 3.17
CA LYS A 41 16.27 -12.72 3.31
C LYS A 41 17.14 -12.38 2.10
N ILE A 42 16.65 -11.50 1.24
CA ILE A 42 17.30 -11.21 -0.05
C ILE A 42 17.50 -9.71 -0.23
N VAL A 43 18.71 -9.33 -0.65
CA VAL A 43 19.00 -8.00 -1.20
C VAL A 43 19.32 -8.14 -2.68
N HIS A 44 18.53 -7.49 -3.54
CA HIS A 44 18.80 -7.38 -4.97
C HIS A 44 19.29 -5.96 -5.30
N THR A 45 20.46 -5.84 -5.92
CA THR A 45 21.08 -4.52 -6.19
C THR A 45 21.16 -4.15 -7.67
N GLY A 46 20.91 -5.10 -8.56
CA GLY A 46 20.87 -4.84 -10.00
C GLY A 46 19.64 -4.04 -10.42
N TYR A 47 19.79 -3.30 -11.53
CA TYR A 47 18.72 -2.64 -12.27
C TYR A 47 17.69 -3.66 -12.75
N LYS A 48 16.39 -3.33 -12.70
CA LYS A 48 15.30 -4.24 -13.12
C LYS A 48 15.32 -5.60 -12.43
N GLY A 49 15.74 -5.64 -11.17
CA GLY A 49 15.68 -6.85 -10.37
C GLY A 49 14.26 -7.25 -10.06
N LEU A 50 13.98 -8.55 -10.10
CA LEU A 50 12.66 -9.09 -9.74
C LEU A 50 12.82 -10.13 -8.65
N VAL A 51 12.26 -9.86 -7.47
CA VAL A 51 12.32 -10.76 -6.31
C VAL A 51 10.93 -11.30 -6.03
N TYR A 52 10.77 -12.61 -6.12
CA TYR A 52 9.57 -13.34 -5.74
C TYR A 52 9.77 -13.99 -4.37
N GLY A 53 9.08 -13.47 -3.38
CA GLY A 53 9.07 -13.92 -2.00
C GLY A 53 7.79 -14.64 -1.64
N ASP A 54 7.84 -15.97 -1.64
CA ASP A 54 6.77 -16.80 -1.07
C ASP A 54 5.34 -16.53 -1.60
N VAL A 55 5.22 -16.31 -2.92
CA VAL A 55 3.95 -15.93 -3.59
C VAL A 55 3.36 -17.00 -4.50
N LEU A 56 3.89 -18.23 -4.49
CA LEU A 56 3.47 -19.30 -5.41
C LEU A 56 3.02 -20.55 -4.65
N PRO A 57 1.78 -21.03 -4.79
CA PRO A 57 1.42 -22.38 -4.38
C PRO A 57 2.15 -23.40 -5.23
N THR A 58 2.80 -24.38 -4.59
CA THR A 58 3.14 -25.60 -5.31
C THR A 58 2.11 -26.66 -4.97
N TYR A 59 1.67 -27.41 -5.98
CA TYR A 59 0.78 -28.56 -5.83
C TYR A 59 1.26 -29.57 -4.77
N TRP A 60 2.56 -29.60 -4.47
CA TRP A 60 3.15 -30.50 -3.48
C TRP A 60 3.03 -30.00 -2.04
N ASP A 61 2.90 -28.69 -1.82
CA ASP A 61 2.75 -28.15 -0.46
C ASP A 61 1.40 -28.56 0.14
N ASN A 62 0.33 -28.50 -0.66
CA ASN A 62 -1.02 -28.97 -0.28
C ASN A 62 -1.09 -30.50 -0.08
N VAL A 63 -0.21 -31.26 -0.72
CA VAL A 63 -0.15 -32.74 -0.59
C VAL A 63 0.74 -33.16 0.58
N ALA A 64 1.81 -32.41 0.87
CA ALA A 64 2.75 -32.69 1.95
C ALA A 64 2.26 -32.20 3.32
N TYR A 65 1.54 -31.07 3.35
CA TYR A 65 1.08 -30.41 4.58
C TYR A 65 -0.40 -30.03 4.53
N PRO A 66 -1.32 -31.00 4.36
CA PRO A 66 -2.75 -30.74 4.12
C PRO A 66 -3.51 -30.10 5.29
N ASN A 67 -2.87 -29.89 6.44
CA ASN A 67 -3.48 -29.32 7.64
C ASN A 67 -2.71 -28.10 8.18
N GLU A 68 -1.67 -27.64 7.49
CA GLU A 68 -0.92 -26.45 7.90
C GLU A 68 -1.39 -25.25 7.06
N PRO A 69 -1.51 -24.04 7.63
CA PRO A 69 -1.80 -22.86 6.85
C PRO A 69 -0.76 -22.72 5.73
N PHE A 70 -1.22 -22.47 4.50
CA PHE A 70 -0.43 -22.43 3.25
C PHE A 70 0.70 -21.36 3.22
N MET A 71 1.00 -20.71 4.33
CA MET A 71 2.13 -19.80 4.48
C MET A 71 2.67 -19.96 5.89
N PRO A 72 3.99 -19.99 6.11
CA PRO A 72 4.50 -19.96 7.46
C PRO A 72 4.21 -18.57 8.02
N ASP A 73 3.07 -18.44 8.74
CA ASP A 73 2.84 -17.35 9.70
C ASP A 73 4.05 -17.18 10.64
N GLU A 74 4.85 -18.24 10.79
CA GLU A 74 6.04 -18.32 11.63
C GLU A 74 7.36 -17.92 10.94
N SER A 75 7.39 -17.58 9.64
CA SER A 75 8.66 -17.27 8.92
C SER A 75 8.50 -16.22 7.80
N PRO A 76 8.07 -14.99 8.11
CA PRO A 76 7.89 -13.93 7.11
C PRO A 76 9.18 -13.60 6.37
N GLY A 77 9.04 -13.26 5.09
CA GLY A 77 10.18 -12.89 4.24
C GLY A 77 10.66 -11.45 4.43
N GLU A 78 11.96 -11.24 4.26
CA GLU A 78 12.59 -9.92 4.22
C GLU A 78 13.23 -9.68 2.85
N PHE A 79 12.74 -8.69 2.11
CA PHE A 79 13.19 -8.43 0.74
C PHE A 79 13.57 -6.98 0.54
N VAL A 80 14.75 -6.76 -0.04
CA VAL A 80 15.24 -5.42 -0.36
C VAL A 80 15.64 -5.35 -1.83
N THR A 81 15.19 -4.35 -2.56
CA THR A 81 15.73 -3.98 -3.86
C THR A 81 16.34 -2.57 -3.78
N THR A 82 17.43 -2.33 -4.50
CA THR A 82 18.07 -0.99 -4.56
C THR A 82 18.28 -0.47 -5.98
N GLY A 83 18.15 -1.32 -6.99
CA GLY A 83 18.21 -0.92 -8.38
C GLY A 83 16.90 -0.26 -8.82
N LYS A 84 17.00 0.67 -9.78
CA LYS A 84 15.83 1.28 -10.42
C LYS A 84 14.99 0.24 -11.17
N GLU A 85 13.71 0.54 -11.34
CA GLU A 85 12.74 -0.31 -12.05
C GLU A 85 12.64 -1.74 -11.48
N SER A 86 13.00 -1.94 -10.20
CA SER A 86 12.98 -3.25 -9.57
C SER A 86 11.61 -3.56 -8.97
N THR A 87 11.24 -4.83 -8.92
CA THR A 87 9.96 -5.27 -8.37
C THR A 87 10.17 -6.34 -7.30
N ILE A 88 9.47 -6.20 -6.19
CA ILE A 88 9.32 -7.23 -5.17
C ILE A 88 7.88 -7.73 -5.19
N TRP A 89 7.70 -9.03 -5.24
CA TRP A 89 6.42 -9.68 -4.99
C TRP A 89 6.53 -10.42 -3.67
N ALA A 90 5.71 -10.07 -2.69
CA ALA A 90 5.81 -10.58 -1.33
C ALA A 90 4.48 -11.12 -0.81
N GLY A 91 4.55 -12.22 -0.07
CA GLY A 91 3.43 -12.88 0.58
C GLY A 91 3.19 -12.42 2.02
N ASN A 92 2.40 -13.20 2.76
CA ASN A 92 1.94 -12.92 4.12
C ASN A 92 3.08 -12.56 5.11
N GLY A 93 2.84 -11.58 5.98
CA GLY A 93 3.79 -11.11 7.00
C GLY A 93 5.08 -10.47 6.51
N SER A 94 5.31 -10.38 5.20
CA SER A 94 6.61 -9.96 4.64
C SER A 94 6.97 -8.52 5.01
N SER A 95 8.26 -8.27 5.21
CA SER A 95 8.86 -6.95 5.38
C SER A 95 9.72 -6.60 4.17
N THR A 96 9.37 -5.54 3.45
CA THR A 96 9.94 -5.27 2.12
C THR A 96 10.32 -3.81 1.93
N VAL A 97 11.44 -3.57 1.27
CA VAL A 97 11.92 -2.24 0.91
C VAL A 97 12.37 -2.23 -0.54
N ALA A 98 11.78 -1.38 -1.37
CA ALA A 98 12.21 -1.20 -2.75
C ALA A 98 12.69 0.24 -2.95
N MET A 99 13.99 0.39 -3.18
CA MET A 99 14.63 1.67 -3.42
C MET A 99 14.95 1.82 -4.90
N GLY A 100 14.92 3.05 -5.39
CA GLY A 100 15.18 3.40 -6.78
C GLY A 100 13.91 3.89 -7.47
N GLU A 101 14.10 4.75 -8.47
CA GLU A 101 13.02 5.25 -9.31
C GLU A 101 12.27 4.10 -9.98
N GLN A 102 10.95 4.24 -10.12
CA GLN A 102 10.06 3.30 -10.80
C GLN A 102 10.05 1.89 -10.16
N SER A 103 10.43 1.77 -8.90
CA SER A 103 10.42 0.50 -8.18
C SER A 103 9.05 0.17 -7.63
N GLN A 104 8.77 -1.13 -7.52
CA GLN A 104 7.44 -1.63 -7.17
C GLN A 104 7.50 -2.68 -6.07
N ILE A 105 6.51 -2.64 -5.18
CA ILE A 105 6.22 -3.74 -4.26
C ILE A 105 4.78 -4.17 -4.48
N ILE A 106 4.59 -5.47 -4.70
CA ILE A 106 3.29 -6.09 -4.83
C ILE A 106 3.14 -7.04 -3.65
N ILE A 107 2.22 -6.72 -2.75
CA ILE A 107 1.83 -7.61 -1.66
C ILE A 107 0.66 -8.43 -2.18
N GLY A 108 0.86 -9.74 -2.33
CA GLY A 108 -0.12 -10.58 -2.99
C GLY A 108 0.35 -12.00 -3.23
N ILE A 109 -0.61 -12.88 -3.48
CA ILE A 109 -0.34 -14.26 -3.86
C ILE A 109 -0.70 -14.42 -5.34
N ASN A 110 0.05 -15.26 -6.05
CA ASN A 110 -0.24 -15.59 -7.43
C ASN A 110 -0.77 -17.02 -7.50
N TYR A 111 -2.08 -17.20 -7.28
CA TYR A 111 -2.76 -18.50 -7.35
C TYR A 111 -3.52 -18.71 -8.66
N SER A 112 -3.80 -20.00 -8.94
CA SER A 112 -4.74 -20.42 -9.97
C SER A 112 -6.17 -20.19 -9.47
N PRO A 113 -7.10 -19.69 -10.31
CA PRO A 113 -8.50 -19.45 -9.92
C PRO A 113 -9.30 -20.71 -9.56
N GLU A 114 -8.67 -21.88 -9.51
CA GLU A 114 -9.28 -23.17 -9.14
C GLU A 114 -9.06 -23.52 -7.65
N ASP A 115 -8.25 -22.75 -6.91
CA ASP A 115 -8.05 -22.94 -5.47
C ASP A 115 -9.19 -22.22 -4.70
N GLU A 116 -10.09 -23.00 -4.09
CA GLU A 116 -11.24 -22.51 -3.30
C GLU A 116 -10.88 -22.03 -1.88
N GLU A 117 -9.60 -22.02 -1.50
CA GLU A 117 -9.18 -21.62 -0.15
C GLU A 117 -9.16 -20.10 0.04
N GLU A 118 -9.84 -19.66 1.10
CA GLU A 118 -9.83 -18.26 1.55
C GLU A 118 -8.48 -17.93 2.20
N HIS A 119 -7.53 -17.51 1.37
CA HIS A 119 -6.26 -16.97 1.85
C HIS A 119 -6.45 -15.52 2.33
N SER A 120 -5.62 -15.08 3.29
CA SER A 120 -5.52 -13.66 3.65
C SER A 120 -4.06 -13.26 3.79
N ILE A 121 -3.73 -12.01 3.43
CA ILE A 121 -2.39 -11.45 3.67
C ILE A 121 -2.45 -10.39 4.77
N ASN A 122 -1.75 -10.67 5.86
CA ASN A 122 -1.77 -9.85 7.06
C ASN A 122 -0.36 -9.40 7.47
N GLY A 123 -0.28 -8.32 8.24
CA GLY A 123 0.94 -7.92 8.93
C GLY A 123 2.12 -7.53 8.02
N CYS A 124 1.87 -7.27 6.73
CA CYS A 124 2.93 -6.89 5.80
C CYS A 124 3.41 -5.47 6.05
N LYS A 125 4.70 -5.25 5.82
CA LYS A 125 5.33 -3.92 5.86
C LYS A 125 6.04 -3.70 4.53
N ALA A 126 5.64 -2.66 3.81
CA ALA A 126 6.17 -2.41 2.48
C ALA A 126 6.52 -0.94 2.30
N PHE A 127 7.78 -0.68 1.93
CA PHE A 127 8.31 0.68 1.80
C PHE A 127 8.91 0.87 0.40
N THR A 128 8.39 1.81 -0.39
CA THR A 128 9.08 2.26 -1.60
C THR A 128 9.73 3.62 -1.39
N LEU A 129 10.94 3.78 -1.93
CA LEU A 129 11.72 5.02 -1.88
C LEU A 129 12.24 5.34 -3.28
N GLY A 130 11.67 6.37 -3.91
CA GLY A 130 12.05 6.81 -5.25
C GLY A 130 10.85 7.33 -6.03
N ASP A 131 11.12 8.17 -7.03
CA ASP A 131 10.07 8.76 -7.86
C ASP A 131 9.39 7.72 -8.73
N SER A 132 8.10 7.93 -9.02
CA SER A 132 7.26 7.02 -9.81
C SER A 132 7.19 5.60 -9.27
N SER A 133 7.40 5.42 -7.96
CA SER A 133 7.38 4.11 -7.33
C SER A 133 6.00 3.78 -6.79
N ASN A 134 5.74 2.50 -6.54
CA ASN A 134 4.43 2.13 -6.03
C ASN A 134 4.42 0.89 -5.14
N VAL A 135 3.48 0.90 -4.21
CA VAL A 135 3.16 -0.27 -3.39
C VAL A 135 1.70 -0.59 -3.58
N ARG A 136 1.37 -1.84 -3.88
CA ARG A 136 -0.03 -2.25 -4.03
C ARG A 136 -0.32 -3.60 -3.40
N PHE A 137 -1.53 -3.71 -2.88
CA PHE A 137 -2.16 -4.98 -2.63
C PHE A 137 -2.69 -5.57 -3.93
N LYS A 138 -2.49 -6.87 -4.08
CA LYS A 138 -3.11 -7.69 -5.10
C LYS A 138 -3.58 -8.95 -4.41
N ASN A 139 -4.87 -9.26 -4.51
CA ASN A 139 -5.61 -10.36 -3.87
C ASN A 139 -4.73 -11.48 -3.24
N PRO A 140 -5.04 -11.86 -1.99
CA PRO A 140 -6.37 -11.84 -1.36
C PRO A 140 -6.59 -10.60 -0.50
N PRO A 141 -7.81 -10.42 0.06
CA PRO A 141 -8.03 -9.47 1.15
C PRO A 141 -7.06 -9.73 2.32
N GLY A 142 -6.88 -8.70 3.14
CA GLY A 142 -5.86 -8.70 4.18
C GLY A 142 -6.15 -7.73 5.30
N ARG A 143 -5.39 -7.80 6.39
CA ARG A 143 -5.47 -6.81 7.47
C ARG A 143 -4.15 -6.50 8.17
N ASP A 144 -4.14 -5.41 8.92
CA ASP A 144 -3.02 -5.02 9.79
C ASP A 144 -1.72 -4.75 9.01
N ASN A 145 -1.84 -4.21 7.79
CA ASN A 145 -0.72 -3.95 6.89
C ASN A 145 -0.26 -2.49 6.97
N LEU A 146 1.03 -2.26 6.72
CA LEU A 146 1.64 -0.92 6.64
C LEU A 146 2.34 -0.72 5.31
N LEU A 147 1.81 0.18 4.49
CA LEU A 147 2.34 0.52 3.17
C LEU A 147 2.82 1.97 3.22
N ILE A 148 4.05 2.21 2.82
CA ILE A 148 4.64 3.54 2.73
C ILE A 148 5.31 3.73 1.37
N THR A 149 5.10 4.89 0.77
CA THR A 149 5.89 5.35 -0.37
C THR A 149 6.44 6.74 -0.06
N ALA A 150 7.70 6.97 -0.42
CA ALA A 150 8.28 8.30 -0.41
C ALA A 150 8.94 8.62 -1.76
N GLY A 151 8.53 9.72 -2.37
CA GLY A 151 9.01 10.16 -3.69
C GLY A 151 8.05 11.16 -4.33
N VAL A 152 8.26 11.42 -5.62
CA VAL A 152 7.37 12.21 -6.46
C VAL A 152 6.64 11.32 -7.47
N ASP A 153 5.37 11.62 -7.74
CA ASP A 153 4.53 10.89 -8.71
C ASP A 153 4.39 9.39 -8.39
N SER A 154 4.40 9.04 -7.10
CA SER A 154 4.29 7.68 -6.58
C SER A 154 2.87 7.39 -6.09
N TYR A 155 2.54 6.10 -5.89
CA TYR A 155 1.22 5.76 -5.36
C TYR A 155 1.21 4.53 -4.45
N ILE A 156 0.17 4.50 -3.60
CA ILE A 156 -0.23 3.33 -2.83
C ILE A 156 -1.63 2.90 -3.28
N ASP A 157 -1.82 1.60 -3.41
CA ASP A 157 -3.14 0.98 -3.55
C ASP A 157 -3.32 -0.07 -2.44
N LEU A 158 -4.16 0.23 -1.44
CA LEU A 158 -4.47 -0.71 -0.37
C LEU A 158 -5.41 -1.83 -0.82
N GLY A 159 -6.06 -1.71 -1.99
CA GLY A 159 -7.02 -2.69 -2.51
C GLY A 159 -8.03 -3.15 -1.45
N GLU A 160 -8.20 -4.45 -1.31
CA GLU A 160 -9.12 -5.09 -0.37
C GLU A 160 -8.56 -5.24 1.07
N ALA A 161 -7.43 -4.60 1.40
CA ALA A 161 -6.84 -4.67 2.74
C ALA A 161 -7.60 -3.77 3.73
N THR A 162 -8.12 -4.35 4.81
CA THR A 162 -8.83 -3.64 5.89
C THR A 162 -7.89 -3.32 7.06
N LYS A 163 -8.27 -2.39 7.95
CA LYS A 163 -7.49 -2.09 9.18
C LYS A 163 -6.01 -1.82 8.91
N SER A 164 -5.71 -1.30 7.74
CA SER A 164 -4.36 -1.11 7.22
C SER A 164 -4.04 0.37 7.15
N VAL A 165 -2.75 0.67 7.11
CA VAL A 165 -2.23 2.03 7.06
C VAL A 165 -1.47 2.24 5.77
N GLY A 166 -1.92 3.22 4.97
CA GLY A 166 -1.19 3.73 3.81
C GLY A 166 -0.59 5.10 4.12
N ILE A 167 0.67 5.34 3.74
CA ILE A 167 1.33 6.63 3.91
C ILE A 167 2.06 7.02 2.62
N VAL A 168 1.65 8.12 2.01
CA VAL A 168 2.39 8.75 0.91
C VAL A 168 3.17 9.97 1.43
N ALA A 169 4.44 10.06 1.09
CA ALA A 169 5.34 11.15 1.47
C ALA A 169 6.07 11.74 0.25
N GLY A 170 6.14 13.07 0.18
CA GLY A 170 6.59 13.77 -1.03
C GLY A 170 5.42 14.18 -1.93
N ASP A 171 5.72 14.73 -3.10
CA ASP A 171 4.77 15.51 -3.88
C ASP A 171 4.07 14.70 -4.98
N ASN A 172 2.87 15.13 -5.38
CA ASN A 172 2.08 14.52 -6.47
C ASN A 172 1.78 13.02 -6.26
N ASN A 173 1.66 12.59 -5.00
CA ASN A 173 1.41 11.18 -4.71
C ASN A 173 -0.09 10.87 -4.57
N THR A 174 -0.46 9.63 -4.89
CA THR A 174 -1.85 9.16 -4.74
C THR A 174 -1.95 7.99 -3.78
N LEU A 175 -2.99 7.97 -2.94
CA LEU A 175 -3.30 6.86 -2.05
C LEU A 175 -4.73 6.40 -2.26
N TYR A 176 -4.90 5.14 -2.70
CA TYR A 176 -6.19 4.49 -2.84
C TYR A 176 -6.47 3.54 -1.67
N ALA A 177 -7.59 3.75 -0.98
CA ALA A 177 -8.15 2.92 0.07
C ALA A 177 -9.66 2.71 -0.19
N ARG A 178 -9.98 2.36 -1.44
CA ARG A 178 -11.34 2.47 -2.01
C ARG A 178 -12.12 1.16 -2.06
N ASP A 179 -11.47 0.03 -1.78
CA ASP A 179 -12.05 -1.30 -1.92
C ASP A 179 -12.18 -2.02 -0.57
N SER A 180 -11.97 -1.31 0.55
CA SER A 180 -11.94 -1.89 1.91
C SER A 180 -12.19 -0.88 3.01
N ASP A 181 -12.72 -1.35 4.14
CA ASP A 181 -13.13 -0.53 5.28
C ASP A 181 -12.03 -0.41 6.36
N ASP A 182 -12.24 0.53 7.29
CA ASP A 182 -11.46 0.72 8.53
C ASP A 182 -9.97 1.06 8.30
N ASN A 183 -9.61 1.66 7.17
CA ASN A 183 -8.22 2.02 6.86
C ASN A 183 -7.84 3.42 7.36
N VAL A 184 -6.53 3.63 7.53
CA VAL A 184 -5.94 4.95 7.76
C VAL A 184 -5.06 5.32 6.58
N ALA A 185 -5.38 6.44 5.92
CA ALA A 185 -4.66 6.95 4.77
C ALA A 185 -4.04 8.31 5.08
N ILE A 186 -2.71 8.42 4.94
CA ILE A 186 -1.96 9.63 5.32
C ILE A 186 -1.20 10.16 4.12
N ALA A 187 -1.29 11.47 3.87
CA ALA A 187 -0.45 12.19 2.90
C ALA A 187 0.36 13.31 3.56
N THR A 188 1.66 13.32 3.30
CA THR A 188 2.63 14.24 3.93
C THR A 188 3.45 15.12 2.99
N GLY A 189 3.02 15.27 1.73
CA GLY A 189 3.58 16.25 0.79
C GLY A 189 2.48 16.99 0.01
N ASP A 190 2.91 17.85 -0.90
CA ASP A 190 2.01 18.77 -1.61
C ASP A 190 1.41 18.09 -2.85
N ASN A 191 0.22 18.56 -3.26
CA ASN A 191 -0.50 18.07 -4.44
C ASN A 191 -0.82 16.57 -4.37
N CYS A 192 -1.03 16.03 -3.17
CA CYS A 192 -1.42 14.64 -3.00
C CYS A 192 -2.92 14.44 -3.20
N GLU A 193 -3.31 13.23 -3.58
CA GLU A 193 -4.70 12.81 -3.67
C GLU A 193 -4.91 11.55 -2.81
N VAL A 194 -5.90 11.59 -1.92
CA VAL A 194 -6.27 10.44 -1.09
C VAL A 194 -7.74 10.11 -1.33
N ILE A 195 -8.01 8.87 -1.76
CA ILE A 195 -9.34 8.38 -2.10
C ILE A 195 -9.66 7.16 -1.24
N ALA A 196 -10.52 7.34 -0.24
CA ALA A 196 -10.89 6.35 0.76
C ALA A 196 -12.43 6.24 0.90
N GLU A 197 -13.10 5.97 -0.22
CA GLU A 197 -14.56 6.14 -0.42
C GLU A 197 -15.44 5.05 0.21
N THR A 198 -14.84 4.06 0.85
CA THR A 198 -15.52 3.02 1.65
C THR A 198 -15.72 3.44 3.10
N THR A 199 -16.16 2.52 3.95
CA THR A 199 -16.72 2.83 5.27
C THR A 199 -15.63 2.98 6.33
N ASN A 200 -15.84 3.92 7.27
CA ASN A 200 -15.00 4.13 8.47
C ASN A 200 -13.52 4.46 8.18
N ASN A 201 -13.17 4.85 6.96
CA ASN A 201 -11.80 5.24 6.67
C ASN A 201 -11.45 6.58 7.32
N THR A 202 -10.20 6.72 7.76
CA THR A 202 -9.66 7.98 8.26
C THR A 202 -8.57 8.49 7.33
N VAL A 203 -8.70 9.74 6.90
CA VAL A 203 -7.73 10.42 6.04
C VAL A 203 -7.06 11.54 6.82
N VAL A 204 -5.72 11.60 6.74
CA VAL A 204 -4.91 12.67 7.32
C VAL A 204 -4.05 13.31 6.23
N ILE A 205 -4.22 14.62 6.00
CA ILE A 205 -3.47 15.38 4.99
C ILE A 205 -2.68 16.49 5.69
N THR A 206 -1.40 16.60 5.36
CA THR A 206 -0.54 17.66 5.94
C THR A 206 0.10 18.61 4.93
N GLY A 207 0.06 18.28 3.63
CA GLY A 207 0.53 19.15 2.55
C GLY A 207 -0.57 20.03 1.94
N GLU A 208 -0.13 21.00 1.13
CA GLU A 208 -0.99 21.97 0.45
C GLU A 208 -1.49 21.43 -0.90
N ASN A 209 -2.50 22.10 -1.48
CA ASN A 209 -3.08 21.78 -2.80
C ASN A 209 -3.52 20.32 -2.96
N SER A 210 -3.79 19.65 -1.84
CA SER A 210 -4.12 18.23 -1.80
C SER A 210 -5.62 18.01 -1.80
N ARG A 211 -6.04 16.80 -2.19
CA ARG A 211 -7.44 16.40 -2.29
C ARG A 211 -7.70 15.18 -1.41
N ALA A 212 -8.90 15.12 -0.84
CA ALA A 212 -9.31 14.00 0.00
C ALA A 212 -10.78 13.63 -0.24
N ALA A 213 -11.06 12.35 -0.44
CA ALA A 213 -12.40 11.80 -0.47
C ALA A 213 -12.51 10.69 0.57
N VAL A 214 -13.57 10.72 1.38
CA VAL A 214 -13.92 9.65 2.32
C VAL A 214 -15.36 9.20 2.15
N GLY A 215 -15.61 7.92 2.42
CA GLY A 215 -16.94 7.33 2.35
C GLY A 215 -17.79 7.51 3.61
N GLU A 216 -18.74 6.59 3.78
CA GLU A 216 -19.67 6.56 4.92
C GLU A 216 -18.91 6.48 6.26
N ASN A 217 -19.32 7.28 7.24
CA ASN A 217 -18.68 7.42 8.56
C ASN A 217 -17.18 7.80 8.46
N GLY A 218 -16.73 8.25 7.30
CA GLY A 218 -15.34 8.61 7.05
C GLY A 218 -14.95 9.92 7.72
N ILE A 219 -13.65 10.05 8.03
CA ILE A 219 -13.11 11.20 8.76
C ILE A 219 -11.94 11.80 7.99
N ILE A 220 -11.94 13.13 7.78
CA ILE A 220 -10.81 13.88 7.22
C ILE A 220 -10.22 14.80 8.29
N PHE A 221 -8.90 14.74 8.47
CA PHE A 221 -8.11 15.76 9.15
C PHE A 221 -7.10 16.38 8.18
N ALA A 222 -7.18 17.70 7.98
CA ALA A 222 -6.26 18.43 7.13
C ALA A 222 -5.62 19.59 7.89
N SER A 223 -4.28 19.58 8.00
CA SER A 223 -3.54 20.69 8.64
C SER A 223 -3.29 21.88 7.71
N ARG A 224 -3.77 21.80 6.47
CA ARG A 224 -3.70 22.82 5.43
C ARG A 224 -5.03 22.91 4.70
N ILE A 225 -5.22 23.98 3.93
CA ILE A 225 -6.36 24.10 3.02
C ILE A 225 -6.22 23.00 1.96
N LEU A 226 -7.32 22.27 1.75
CA LEU A 226 -7.46 21.31 0.66
C LEU A 226 -7.91 22.03 -0.60
N GLU A 227 -7.43 21.56 -1.75
CA GLU A 227 -7.91 22.03 -3.06
C GLU A 227 -9.39 21.67 -3.25
N SER A 228 -9.76 20.45 -2.83
CA SER A 228 -11.13 19.99 -2.75
C SER A 228 -11.23 18.81 -1.79
N PHE A 229 -12.41 18.61 -1.21
CA PHE A 229 -12.70 17.40 -0.44
C PHE A 229 -14.15 16.94 -0.60
N THR A 230 -14.36 15.66 -0.31
CA THR A 230 -15.68 15.01 -0.29
C THR A 230 -15.80 14.18 0.99
N ILE A 231 -16.95 14.25 1.65
CA ILE A 231 -17.31 13.38 2.77
C ILE A 231 -18.56 12.55 2.42
N GLY A 232 -18.62 11.30 2.87
CA GLY A 232 -19.78 10.44 2.71
C GLY A 232 -20.83 10.66 3.79
N GLU A 233 -21.90 9.86 3.75
CA GLU A 233 -22.98 9.90 4.75
C GLU A 233 -22.42 9.77 6.17
N ARG A 234 -22.89 10.59 7.10
CA ARG A 234 -22.40 10.65 8.49
C ARG A 234 -20.90 10.97 8.62
N GLY A 235 -20.26 11.43 7.55
CA GLY A 235 -18.85 11.79 7.53
C GLY A 235 -18.58 13.14 8.20
N VAL A 236 -17.30 13.35 8.53
CA VAL A 236 -16.82 14.59 9.14
C VAL A 236 -15.48 15.01 8.55
N ALA A 237 -15.27 16.30 8.37
CA ALA A 237 -13.99 16.88 8.01
C ALA A 237 -13.57 17.97 8.99
N SER A 238 -12.27 18.04 9.24
CA SER A 238 -11.63 19.10 10.02
C SER A 238 -10.47 19.66 9.21
N VAL A 239 -10.59 20.92 8.78
CA VAL A 239 -9.66 21.53 7.84
C VAL A 239 -9.14 22.86 8.40
N VAL A 240 -7.82 23.02 8.38
CA VAL A 240 -7.16 24.25 8.80
C VAL A 240 -7.19 25.28 7.67
N TRP A 241 -7.49 26.53 8.02
CA TRP A 241 -7.40 27.70 7.13
C TRP A 241 -6.77 28.88 7.89
N HIS A 242 -6.38 29.94 7.18
CA HIS A 242 -5.69 31.10 7.78
C HIS A 242 -6.52 32.37 7.62
N ASP A 243 -6.85 33.06 8.72
CA ASP A 243 -7.71 34.25 8.72
C ASP A 243 -6.97 35.58 8.42
N GLY A 244 -5.69 35.47 8.05
CA GLY A 244 -4.78 36.61 7.87
C GLY A 244 -3.92 36.92 9.08
N GLU A 245 -4.29 36.46 10.28
CA GLU A 245 -3.48 36.60 11.50
C GLU A 245 -3.01 35.26 12.08
N ARG A 246 -3.86 34.22 12.03
CA ARG A 246 -3.60 32.93 12.68
C ARG A 246 -4.31 31.78 11.97
N ASN A 247 -3.83 30.57 12.25
CA ASN A 247 -4.52 29.34 11.85
C ASN A 247 -5.85 29.19 12.60
N ARG A 248 -6.88 28.80 11.85
CA ARG A 248 -8.23 28.47 12.30
C ARG A 248 -8.57 27.05 11.87
N LEU A 249 -9.55 26.46 12.55
CA LEU A 249 -10.06 25.13 12.24
C LEU A 249 -11.54 25.25 11.89
N LYS A 250 -11.92 24.76 10.72
CA LYS A 250 -13.33 24.56 10.35
C LYS A 250 -13.65 23.08 10.53
N VAL A 251 -14.72 22.79 11.25
CA VAL A 251 -15.27 21.44 11.39
C VAL A 251 -16.56 21.38 10.57
N ILE A 252 -16.71 20.30 9.81
CA ILE A 252 -17.71 20.18 8.74
C ILE A 252 -18.36 18.81 8.92
N TYR A 253 -19.69 18.80 9.06
CA TYR A 253 -20.49 17.60 9.27
C TYR A 253 -21.42 17.42 8.08
N GLU A 254 -21.53 16.19 7.58
CA GLU A 254 -22.57 15.86 6.60
C GLU A 254 -23.96 16.02 7.23
N GLY A 255 -24.90 16.62 6.49
CA GLY A 255 -26.26 16.91 6.95
C GLY A 255 -26.44 18.24 7.69
N GLU A 256 -25.36 19.00 7.92
CA GLU A 256 -25.39 20.32 8.55
C GLU A 256 -24.99 21.42 7.56
N ASP A 257 -25.46 22.66 7.76
CA ASP A 257 -25.07 23.85 6.97
C ASP A 257 -25.18 23.71 5.44
N GLY A 258 -26.05 22.82 4.95
CA GLY A 258 -26.24 22.55 3.53
C GLY A 258 -25.22 21.57 2.91
N ILE A 259 -24.43 20.89 3.74
CA ILE A 259 -23.44 19.89 3.30
C ILE A 259 -24.12 18.56 3.02
N GLU A 260 -24.18 18.18 1.75
CA GLU A 260 -24.61 16.87 1.26
C GLU A 260 -23.42 15.91 1.05
N ALA A 261 -23.65 14.62 1.34
CA ALA A 261 -22.71 13.55 1.05
C ALA A 261 -22.32 13.46 -0.44
N GLY A 262 -21.06 13.13 -0.73
CA GLY A 262 -20.59 12.85 -2.09
C GLY A 262 -20.40 14.08 -2.98
N ARG A 263 -20.65 15.29 -2.48
CA ARG A 263 -20.38 16.56 -3.19
C ARG A 263 -18.95 17.04 -2.94
N TYR A 264 -18.43 17.80 -3.90
CA TYR A 264 -17.12 18.41 -3.81
C TYR A 264 -17.22 19.78 -3.16
N TYR A 265 -16.41 20.01 -2.13
CA TYR A 265 -16.33 21.28 -1.42
C TYR A 265 -14.89 21.78 -1.34
N LYS A 266 -14.75 23.08 -1.06
CA LYS A 266 -13.50 23.68 -0.57
C LYS A 266 -13.78 24.75 0.47
N ILE A 267 -12.74 25.14 1.21
CA ILE A 267 -12.78 26.31 2.09
C ILE A 267 -12.25 27.51 1.31
N ASP A 268 -13.02 28.60 1.32
CA ASP A 268 -12.62 29.87 0.69
C ASP A 268 -11.68 30.71 1.60
N GLU A 269 -11.27 31.87 1.11
CA GLU A 269 -10.39 32.79 1.84
C GLU A 269 -10.99 33.37 3.14
N ASN A 270 -12.31 33.26 3.32
CA ASN A 270 -13.04 33.73 4.50
C ASN A 270 -13.31 32.60 5.51
N GLY A 271 -12.91 31.36 5.20
CA GLY A 271 -13.17 30.20 6.05
C GLY A 271 -14.56 29.58 5.83
N GLU A 272 -15.26 29.98 4.78
CA GLU A 272 -16.57 29.44 4.41
C GLU A 272 -16.43 28.21 3.52
N VAL A 273 -17.33 27.25 3.71
CA VAL A 273 -17.39 26.05 2.86
C VAL A 273 -18.21 26.37 1.63
N ILE A 274 -17.65 26.13 0.45
CA ILE A 274 -18.32 26.35 -0.83
C ILE A 274 -18.31 25.06 -1.65
N GLU A 275 -19.43 24.76 -2.31
CA GLU A 275 -19.55 23.68 -3.29
C GLU A 275 -18.84 24.07 -4.59
N LEU A 276 -18.22 23.09 -5.26
CA LEU A 276 -17.43 23.25 -6.49
C LEU A 276 -18.19 22.87 -7.77
#